data_AF-A0A920VF22-F1
#
_entry.id   AF-A0A920VF22-F1
#
_cell.length_a   1.000
_cell.length_b   1.000
_cell.length_c   1.000
_cell.angle_alpha   90.00
_cell.angle_beta   90.00
_cell.angle_gamma   90.00
#
_symmetry.space_group_name_H-M   'P 1'
#
loop_
_entity.id
_entity.type
_entity.pdbx_description
1 polymer ?
#
loop_
_entity_poly.entity_id
_entity_poly.type
_entity_poly.pdbx_seq_one_letter_code
_entity_poly.pdbx_strand_id
1 'polypeptide(L)'
;MAFVVGCGSDIQNIVFVSEVDGDAEIYVVDPESGVAESITDNRSQDTDPVWSPDGEQILYVSDSSGVLEISLFDRKSEHGSRLTNIPGDDHSPRWSPDGEDLAFISNQDGNAEVYLLSAEGGRPIRITDKTPDDSVAIGLLMENGWHSLELERWKKRAFGYEIPTA
;
A
#
# COMPACT_ATOMS: atom_id res chain seq x y z
N MET A 1 9.89 -6.47 -18.26
CA MET A 1 11.10 -6.58 -17.39
C MET A 1 10.57 -6.56 -15.97
N ALA A 2 10.66 -7.65 -15.20
CA ALA A 2 9.92 -7.79 -13.93
C ALA A 2 10.79 -7.41 -12.74
N PHE A 3 10.37 -6.38 -11.98
CA PHE A 3 10.95 -6.04 -10.68
C PHE A 3 9.84 -5.52 -9.78
N VAL A 4 9.31 -6.35 -8.89
CA VAL A 4 8.94 -6.12 -7.48
C VAL A 4 8.38 -7.47 -7.00
N VAL A 5 8.89 -7.98 -5.88
CA VAL A 5 8.46 -9.24 -5.26
C VAL A 5 7.95 -8.90 -3.86
N GLY A 6 6.64 -9.03 -3.64
CA GLY A 6 6.02 -8.96 -2.32
C GLY A 6 5.78 -10.38 -1.78
N CYS A 7 6.21 -10.65 -0.55
CA CYS A 7 5.93 -11.91 0.15
C CYS A 7 4.88 -11.63 1.24
N GLY A 8 3.70 -12.25 1.15
CA GLY A 8 2.63 -12.17 2.15
C GLY A 8 2.64 -13.41 3.05
N SER A 9 2.50 -13.22 4.35
CA SER A 9 2.44 -14.29 5.35
C SER A 9 1.33 -15.30 5.01
N ASP A 10 1.71 -16.57 4.97
CA ASP A 10 0.89 -17.77 4.75
C ASP A 10 0.43 -18.09 3.31
N ILE A 11 0.73 -17.24 2.33
CA ILE A 11 0.39 -17.50 0.92
C ILE A 11 1.64 -17.84 0.11
N GLN A 12 1.67 -19.05 -0.46
CA GLN A 12 2.73 -19.45 -1.39
C GLN A 12 2.74 -18.60 -2.67
N ASN A 13 1.72 -17.79 -2.94
CA ASN A 13 1.63 -16.99 -4.16
C ASN A 13 2.52 -15.74 -4.14
N ILE A 14 3.04 -15.39 -5.31
CA ILE A 14 3.83 -14.18 -5.56
C ILE A 14 2.92 -13.19 -6.28
N VAL A 15 2.92 -11.93 -5.82
CA VAL A 15 2.32 -10.82 -6.57
C VAL A 15 3.41 -10.04 -7.30
N PHE A 16 3.18 -9.69 -8.56
CA PHE A 16 4.16 -9.03 -9.42
C PHE A 16 3.48 -8.18 -10.50
N VAL A 17 4.27 -7.31 -11.14
CA VAL A 17 3.84 -6.48 -12.28
C VAL A 17 4.30 -7.11 -13.59
N SER A 18 3.42 -7.11 -14.59
CA SER A 18 3.70 -7.58 -15.95
C SER A 18 3.19 -6.58 -16.98
N GLU A 19 3.87 -6.48 -18.14
CA GLU A 19 3.51 -5.57 -19.24
C GLU A 19 3.26 -6.36 -20.54
N VAL A 20 2.67 -7.56 -20.42
CA VAL A 20 2.59 -8.51 -21.55
C VAL A 20 1.59 -8.06 -22.63
N ASP A 21 0.56 -7.30 -22.26
CA ASP A 21 -0.50 -6.76 -23.10
C ASP A 21 -0.25 -5.30 -23.56
N GLY A 22 0.73 -4.62 -22.96
CA GLY A 22 1.19 -3.29 -23.37
C GLY A 22 1.03 -2.21 -22.31
N ASP A 23 0.39 -2.52 -21.19
CA ASP A 23 0.27 -1.72 -19.99
C ASP A 23 0.66 -2.52 -18.74
N ALA A 24 1.12 -1.83 -17.71
CA ALA A 24 1.52 -2.48 -16.46
C ALA A 24 0.28 -2.99 -15.72
N GLU A 25 0.24 -4.29 -15.48
CA GLU A 25 -0.87 -4.99 -14.86
C GLU A 25 -0.37 -5.84 -13.68
N ILE A 26 -1.21 -6.03 -12.67
CA ILE A 26 -0.88 -6.84 -11.50
C ILE A 26 -1.26 -8.29 -11.74
N TYR A 27 -0.33 -9.19 -11.45
CA TYR A 27 -0.50 -10.62 -11.57
C TYR A 27 -0.21 -11.31 -10.25
N VAL A 28 -0.90 -12.42 -10.02
CA VAL A 28 -0.64 -13.37 -8.94
C VAL A 28 -0.25 -14.70 -9.54
N VAL A 29 0.82 -15.31 -9.04
CA VAL A 29 1.26 -16.64 -9.47
C VAL A 29 1.41 -17.56 -8.26
N ASP A 30 0.87 -18.76 -8.38
CA ASP A 30 1.24 -19.87 -7.51
C ASP A 30 2.57 -20.46 -8.03
N PRO A 31 3.68 -20.36 -7.28
CA PRO A 31 4.99 -20.84 -7.72
C PRO A 31 5.09 -22.36 -7.77
N GLU A 32 4.20 -23.11 -7.10
CA GLU A 32 4.19 -24.58 -7.19
C GLU A 32 3.59 -25.04 -8.53
N SER A 33 2.47 -24.45 -8.95
CA SER A 33 1.83 -24.78 -10.22
C SER A 33 2.41 -24.00 -11.42
N GLY A 34 2.99 -22.83 -11.17
CA GLY A 34 3.46 -21.90 -12.21
C GLY A 34 2.33 -21.19 -12.97
N VAL A 35 1.09 -21.31 -12.51
CA VAL A 35 -0.07 -20.65 -13.13
C VAL A 35 -0.16 -19.22 -12.62
N ALA A 36 -0.08 -18.26 -13.55
CA ALA A 36 -0.27 -16.84 -13.27
C ALA A 36 -1.64 -16.37 -13.74
N GLU A 37 -2.32 -15.58 -12.92
CA GLU A 37 -3.58 -14.90 -13.20
C GLU A 37 -3.39 -13.38 -13.13
N SER A 38 -4.06 -12.65 -14.02
CA SER A 38 -4.12 -11.19 -13.93
C SER A 38 -5.24 -10.82 -12.96
N ILE A 39 -4.97 -9.90 -12.03
CA ILE A 39 -6.00 -9.37 -11.11
C ILE A 39 -6.55 -8.02 -11.57
N THR A 40 -5.81 -7.33 -12.43
CA THR A 40 -6.22 -6.11 -13.12
C THR A 40 -6.17 -6.38 -14.64
N ASP A 41 -7.08 -5.77 -15.40
CA ASP A 41 -7.15 -5.83 -16.86
C ASP A 41 -7.89 -4.60 -17.36
N ASN A 42 -7.15 -3.53 -17.63
CA ASN A 42 -7.68 -2.25 -18.01
C ASN A 42 -6.76 -1.51 -19.00
N ARG A 43 -6.55 -0.19 -18.87
CA ARG A 43 -5.69 0.60 -19.78
C ARG A 43 -4.71 1.48 -19.01
N SER A 44 -4.73 1.35 -17.70
CA SER A 44 -3.98 2.16 -16.76
C SER A 44 -2.71 1.43 -16.37
N GLN A 45 -1.75 2.17 -15.83
CA GLN A 45 -0.56 1.55 -15.25
C GLN A 45 -0.87 1.17 -13.81
N ASP A 46 -0.97 -0.13 -13.56
CA ASP A 46 -1.14 -0.70 -12.24
C ASP A 46 0.20 -1.29 -11.75
N THR A 47 0.71 -0.77 -10.64
CA THR A 47 2.10 -0.98 -10.16
C THR A 47 2.18 -1.12 -8.64
N ASP A 48 3.39 -1.35 -8.10
CA ASP A 48 3.68 -1.42 -6.66
C ASP A 48 2.72 -2.30 -5.82
N PRO A 49 2.49 -3.57 -6.19
CA PRO A 49 1.53 -4.41 -5.49
C PRO A 49 2.04 -4.86 -4.11
N VAL A 50 1.15 -4.87 -3.12
CA VAL A 50 1.44 -5.30 -1.74
C VAL A 50 0.29 -6.10 -1.16
N TRP A 51 0.60 -7.31 -0.69
CA TRP A 51 -0.35 -8.18 0.02
C TRP A 51 -0.76 -7.63 1.38
N SER A 52 -2.04 -7.77 1.71
CA SER A 52 -2.51 -7.64 3.09
C SER A 52 -1.92 -8.75 3.97
N PRO A 53 -1.81 -8.54 5.30
CA PRO A 53 -1.22 -9.53 6.20
C PRO A 53 -1.94 -10.88 6.22
N ASP A 54 -3.26 -10.87 5.97
CA ASP A 54 -4.10 -12.07 5.85
C ASP A 54 -4.11 -12.69 4.45
N GLY A 55 -3.48 -12.03 3.46
CA GLY A 55 -3.39 -12.51 2.09
C GLY A 55 -4.70 -12.48 1.29
N GLU A 56 -5.72 -11.78 1.79
CA GLU A 56 -7.03 -11.68 1.13
C GLU A 56 -7.14 -10.50 0.17
N GLN A 57 -6.28 -9.50 0.35
CA GLN A 57 -6.34 -8.23 -0.37
C GLN A 57 -4.97 -7.82 -0.91
N ILE A 58 -4.99 -7.01 -1.97
CA ILE A 58 -3.78 -6.47 -2.61
C ILE A 58 -3.95 -4.97 -2.77
N LEU A 59 -3.05 -4.18 -2.19
CA LEU A 59 -2.89 -2.77 -2.54
C LEU A 59 -2.05 -2.66 -3.79
N TYR A 60 -2.35 -1.67 -4.63
CA TYR A 60 -1.55 -1.34 -5.81
C TYR A 60 -1.72 0.15 -6.14
N VAL A 61 -0.81 0.69 -6.94
CA VAL A 61 -0.84 2.06 -7.43
C VAL A 61 -1.40 2.05 -8.85
N SER A 62 -2.43 2.84 -9.12
CA SER A 62 -3.10 2.97 -10.42
C SER A 62 -3.06 4.41 -10.90
N ASP A 63 -2.89 4.63 -12.21
CA ASP A 63 -2.99 5.96 -12.84
C ASP A 63 -4.34 6.22 -13.54
N SER A 64 -5.36 5.38 -13.28
CA SER A 64 -6.64 5.39 -14.01
C SER A 64 -7.45 6.69 -13.93
N SER A 65 -7.16 7.56 -12.96
CA SER A 65 -7.78 8.89 -12.86
C SER A 65 -6.99 10.00 -13.56
N GLY A 66 -5.77 9.71 -14.01
CA GLY A 66 -4.78 10.66 -14.53
C GLY A 66 -3.72 11.12 -13.52
N VAL A 67 -3.79 10.68 -12.26
CA VAL A 67 -2.75 10.83 -11.22
C VAL A 67 -2.54 9.49 -10.51
N LEU A 68 -1.41 9.32 -9.83
CA LEU A 68 -1.15 8.06 -9.10
C LEU A 68 -2.01 7.95 -7.85
N GLU A 69 -2.70 6.83 -7.71
CA GLU A 69 -3.63 6.57 -6.61
C GLU A 69 -3.49 5.16 -6.09
N ILE A 70 -3.69 5.01 -4.79
CA ILE A 70 -3.76 3.70 -4.14
C ILE A 70 -5.15 3.11 -4.33
N SER A 71 -5.15 1.90 -4.87
CA SER A 71 -6.31 1.04 -5.08
C SER A 71 -6.13 -0.28 -4.33
N LEU A 72 -7.25 -0.95 -4.09
CA LEU A 72 -7.36 -2.21 -3.37
C LEU A 72 -8.10 -3.22 -4.25
N PHE A 73 -7.53 -4.40 -4.41
CA PHE A 73 -8.20 -5.56 -4.96
C PHE A 73 -8.52 -6.56 -3.86
N ASP A 74 -9.80 -6.91 -3.73
CA ASP A 74 -10.28 -7.94 -2.80
C ASP A 74 -10.47 -9.26 -3.55
N ARG A 75 -9.73 -10.30 -3.15
CA ARG A 75 -9.72 -11.59 -3.85
C ARG A 75 -10.97 -12.43 -3.63
N LYS A 76 -11.66 -12.23 -2.50
CA LYS A 76 -12.88 -13.00 -2.20
C LYS A 76 -14.04 -12.55 -3.05
N SER A 77 -14.13 -11.24 -3.27
CA SER A 77 -15.19 -10.62 -4.05
C SER A 77 -14.81 -10.38 -5.52
N GLU A 78 -13.55 -10.58 -5.88
CA GLU A 78 -12.98 -10.26 -7.20
C GLU A 78 -13.27 -8.81 -7.61
N HIS A 79 -13.21 -7.90 -6.64
CA HIS A 79 -13.61 -6.51 -6.83
C HIS A 79 -12.46 -5.55 -6.47
N GLY A 80 -12.18 -4.65 -7.40
CA GLY A 80 -11.25 -3.53 -7.21
C GLY A 80 -11.97 -2.29 -6.71
N SER A 81 -11.34 -1.52 -5.82
CA SER A 81 -11.82 -0.22 -5.37
C SER A 81 -10.68 0.78 -5.20
N ARG A 82 -10.98 2.05 -5.48
CA ARG A 82 -10.06 3.15 -5.27
C ARG A 82 -10.13 3.60 -3.80
N LEU A 83 -9.00 3.60 -3.10
CA LEU A 83 -8.94 4.00 -1.69
C LEU A 83 -8.60 5.47 -1.50
N THR A 84 -7.78 6.03 -2.39
CA THR A 84 -7.35 7.43 -2.30
C THR A 84 -7.98 8.25 -3.43
N ASN A 85 -8.53 9.42 -3.08
CA ASN A 85 -9.07 10.39 -4.05
C ASN A 85 -8.76 11.80 -3.59
N ILE A 86 -7.47 12.10 -3.56
CA ILE A 86 -6.93 13.37 -3.11
C ILE A 86 -6.03 13.96 -4.21
N PRO A 87 -5.78 15.29 -4.21
CA PRO A 87 -4.85 15.87 -5.15
C PRO A 87 -3.44 15.31 -4.97
N GLY A 88 -2.67 15.17 -6.05
CA GLY A 88 -1.28 14.70 -5.98
C GLY A 88 -1.13 13.22 -6.34
N ASP A 89 0.10 12.74 -6.23
CA ASP A 89 0.50 11.37 -6.53
C ASP A 89 0.73 10.57 -5.24
N ASP A 90 -0.08 9.52 -5.08
CA ASP A 90 -0.05 8.60 -3.96
C ASP A 90 0.64 7.29 -4.38
N HIS A 91 1.69 6.89 -3.64
CA HIS A 91 2.53 5.76 -4.03
C HIS A 91 3.18 5.06 -2.83
N SER A 92 3.85 3.94 -3.11
CA SER A 92 4.53 3.10 -2.11
C SER A 92 3.63 2.67 -0.93
N PRO A 93 2.44 2.08 -1.20
CA PRO A 93 1.53 1.66 -0.15
C PRO A 93 2.12 0.54 0.71
N ARG A 94 1.76 0.51 1.99
CA ARG A 94 2.10 -0.56 2.94
C ARG A 94 0.96 -0.79 3.93
N TRP A 95 0.62 -2.05 4.18
CA TRP A 95 -0.31 -2.44 5.23
C TRP A 95 0.31 -2.34 6.62
N SER A 96 -0.49 -2.00 7.62
CA SER A 96 -0.21 -2.29 9.02
C SER A 96 -0.21 -3.80 9.27
N PRO A 97 0.51 -4.31 10.29
CA PRO A 97 0.62 -5.76 10.53
C PRO A 97 -0.70 -6.37 10.99
N ASP A 98 -1.58 -5.56 11.57
CA ASP A 98 -2.96 -5.94 11.93
C ASP A 98 -3.93 -5.81 10.75
N GLY A 99 -3.52 -5.20 9.63
CA GLY A 99 -4.35 -5.00 8.44
C GLY A 99 -5.42 -3.92 8.57
N GLU A 100 -5.47 -3.17 9.69
CA GLU A 100 -6.51 -2.16 9.93
C GLU A 100 -6.24 -0.82 9.24
N ASP A 101 -4.97 -0.52 8.96
CA ASP A 101 -4.50 0.72 8.38
C ASP A 101 -3.53 0.46 7.21
N LEU A 102 -3.36 1.48 6.38
CA LEU A 102 -2.30 1.57 5.39
C LEU A 102 -1.51 2.86 5.53
N ALA A 103 -0.22 2.79 5.23
CA ALA A 103 0.67 3.92 5.10
C ALA A 103 1.07 4.13 3.64
N PHE A 104 1.26 5.38 3.24
CA PHE A 104 1.70 5.72 1.89
C PHE A 104 2.37 7.08 1.80
N ILE A 105 3.02 7.34 0.67
CA ILE A 105 3.62 8.63 0.35
C ILE A 105 2.66 9.40 -0.55
N SER A 106 2.38 10.66 -0.19
CA SER A 106 1.62 11.58 -1.03
C SER A 106 2.32 12.92 -1.14
N ASN A 107 2.21 13.56 -2.31
CA ASN A 107 2.72 14.91 -2.56
C ASN A 107 1.61 16.00 -2.56
N GLN A 108 0.41 15.70 -2.04
CA GLN A 108 -0.76 16.59 -2.10
C GLN A 108 -0.53 18.02 -1.58
N ASP A 109 0.39 18.19 -0.63
CA ASP A 109 0.72 19.48 0.01
C ASP A 109 1.91 20.20 -0.66
N GLY A 110 2.37 19.70 -1.82
CA GLY A 110 3.48 20.26 -2.60
C GLY A 110 4.85 19.65 -2.29
N ASN A 111 4.95 18.72 -1.34
CA ASN A 111 6.13 17.90 -1.08
C ASN A 111 5.72 16.51 -0.60
N ALA A 112 6.57 15.50 -0.82
CA ALA A 112 6.30 14.11 -0.47
C ALA A 112 6.33 13.93 1.06
N GLU A 113 5.25 13.37 1.60
CA GLU A 113 5.00 13.20 3.03
C GLU A 113 4.32 11.85 3.25
N VAL A 114 4.41 11.31 4.47
CA VAL A 114 3.73 10.07 4.83
C VAL A 114 2.32 10.34 5.34
N TYR A 115 1.38 9.55 4.83
CA TYR A 115 -0.01 9.55 5.21
C TYR A 115 -0.45 8.18 5.70
N LEU A 116 -1.44 8.19 6.60
CA LEU A 116 -2.16 7.01 7.06
C LEU A 116 -3.60 7.07 6.59
N LEU A 117 -4.16 5.92 6.22
CA LEU A 117 -5.55 5.76 5.83
C LEU A 117 -6.05 4.43 6.42
N SER A 118 -7.29 4.39 6.90
CA SER A 118 -7.89 3.14 7.35
C SER A 118 -8.15 2.21 6.15
N ALA A 119 -8.02 0.91 6.35
CA ALA A 119 -8.35 -0.11 5.36
C ALA A 119 -9.81 -0.01 4.86
N GLU A 120 -10.72 0.44 5.72
CA GLU A 120 -12.13 0.70 5.40
C GLU A 120 -12.33 2.00 4.58
N GLY A 121 -11.23 2.70 4.27
CA GLY A 121 -11.21 3.98 3.59
C GLY A 121 -11.45 5.17 4.52
N GLY A 122 -11.81 6.31 3.94
CA GLY A 122 -12.02 7.57 4.65
C GLY A 122 -10.98 8.62 4.29
N ARG A 123 -10.73 9.56 5.21
CA ARG A 123 -9.82 10.69 4.95
C ARG A 123 -8.40 10.34 5.40
N PRO A 124 -7.40 10.43 4.51
CA PRO A 124 -6.00 10.26 4.90
C PRO A 124 -5.54 11.31 5.92
N ILE A 125 -4.69 10.88 6.86
CA ILE A 125 -4.10 11.72 7.90
C ILE A 125 -2.60 11.80 7.65
N ARG A 126 -2.10 13.03 7.52
CA ARG A 126 -0.66 13.32 7.41
C ARG A 126 0.04 13.03 8.74
N ILE A 127 1.17 12.32 8.71
CA ILE A 127 1.94 12.00 9.93
C ILE A 127 3.36 12.55 9.96
N THR A 128 3.92 13.00 8.84
CA THR A 128 5.22 13.73 8.80
C THR A 128 4.99 15.22 8.57
N ASP A 129 5.93 16.09 8.99
CA ASP A 129 5.86 17.54 8.78
C ASP A 129 7.18 18.07 8.22
N LYS A 130 7.17 19.24 7.56
CA LYS A 130 8.28 19.83 6.76
C LYS A 130 9.63 20.08 7.47
N THR A 131 9.98 19.35 8.51
CA THR A 131 11.26 19.50 9.23
C THR A 131 12.31 18.55 8.65
N PRO A 132 13.61 18.91 8.70
CA PRO A 132 14.68 18.13 8.04
C PRO A 132 14.86 16.67 8.49
N ASP A 133 14.10 16.19 9.48
CA ASP A 133 14.14 14.82 10.03
C ASP A 133 13.20 13.82 9.30
N ASP A 134 12.48 14.26 8.25
CA ASP A 134 11.50 13.43 7.51
C ASP A 134 12.07 12.16 6.86
N SER A 135 13.36 12.17 6.52
CA SER A 135 14.03 11.01 5.93
C SER A 135 14.16 9.85 6.92
N VAL A 136 14.07 10.10 8.23
CA VAL A 136 14.11 9.06 9.27
C VAL A 136 12.74 8.38 9.39
N ALA A 137 11.63 9.11 9.35
CA ALA A 137 10.29 8.54 9.47
C ALA A 137 9.91 7.67 8.25
N ILE A 138 10.23 8.15 7.04
CA ILE A 138 10.07 7.38 5.80
C ILE A 138 10.94 6.12 5.86
N GLY A 139 12.21 6.26 6.27
CA GLY A 139 13.13 5.14 6.43
C GLY A 139 12.67 4.12 7.47
N LEU A 140 12.18 4.53 8.64
CA LEU A 140 11.77 3.63 9.72
C LEU A 140 10.50 2.84 9.40
N LEU A 141 9.54 3.44 8.70
CA LEU A 141 8.37 2.73 8.19
C LEU A 141 8.75 1.73 7.09
N MET A 142 9.72 2.08 6.24
CA MET A 142 10.16 1.27 5.11
C MET A 142 11.19 0.19 5.49
N GLU A 143 11.98 0.37 6.54
CA GLU A 143 13.10 -0.52 6.94
C GLU A 143 12.80 -1.39 8.15
N ASN A 144 12.04 -0.92 9.15
CA ASN A 144 11.88 -1.62 10.44
C ASN A 144 10.46 -2.11 10.72
N GLY A 145 9.53 -1.89 9.79
CA GLY A 145 8.13 -2.25 9.95
C GLY A 145 7.45 -1.50 11.10
N TRP A 146 6.18 -1.82 11.33
CA TRP A 146 5.29 -1.03 12.19
C TRP A 146 5.55 -1.11 13.71
N HIS A 147 6.75 -1.55 14.12
CA HIS A 147 7.07 -1.88 15.50
C HIS A 147 7.98 -0.84 16.18
N SER A 148 8.25 0.31 15.55
CA SER A 148 9.05 1.35 16.18
C SER A 148 8.27 2.10 17.27
N LEU A 149 8.94 2.46 18.37
CA LEU A 149 8.38 3.30 19.44
C LEU A 149 7.90 4.66 18.93
N GLU A 150 8.47 5.14 17.83
CA GLU A 150 8.03 6.36 17.17
C GLU A 150 6.69 6.14 16.51
N LEU A 151 6.48 5.04 15.78
CA LEU A 151 5.19 4.73 15.18
C LEU A 151 4.08 4.57 16.22
N GLU A 152 4.36 3.94 17.35
CA GLU A 152 3.40 3.83 18.45
C GLU A 152 3.02 5.20 19.05
N ARG A 153 3.97 6.15 19.11
CA ARG A 153 3.68 7.54 19.49
C ARG A 153 2.84 8.25 18.43
N TRP A 154 3.07 7.96 17.15
CA TRP A 154 2.29 8.51 16.05
C TRP A 154 0.85 7.96 16.03
N LYS A 155 0.64 6.65 16.18
CA LYS A 155 -0.69 6.02 16.32
C LYS A 155 -1.51 6.65 17.45
N LYS A 156 -0.90 6.87 18.62
CA LYS A 156 -1.55 7.55 19.75
C LYS A 156 -1.99 8.98 19.41
N ARG A 157 -1.20 9.72 18.64
CA ARG A 157 -1.52 11.11 18.24
C ARG A 157 -2.55 11.18 17.13
N ALA A 158 -2.48 10.29 16.14
CA ALA A 158 -3.36 10.28 14.98
C ALA A 158 -4.74 9.68 15.29
N PHE A 159 -4.79 8.62 16.10
CA PHE A 159 -6.00 7.81 16.31
C PHE A 159 -6.47 7.69 17.77
N GLY A 160 -5.75 8.27 18.74
CA GLY A 160 -6.19 8.30 20.14
C GLY A 160 -6.10 6.94 20.88
N TYR A 161 -5.36 5.97 20.37
CA TYR A 161 -5.21 4.64 20.98
C TYR A 161 -4.46 4.71 22.32
N GLU A 162 -5.03 4.10 23.39
CA GLU A 162 -4.33 3.90 24.67
C GLU A 162 -3.58 2.56 24.64
N ILE A 163 -2.29 2.58 25.01
CA ILE A 163 -1.49 1.35 25.15
C ILE A 163 -2.00 0.61 26.39
N PRO A 164 -2.42 -0.67 26.30
CA PRO A 164 -2.70 -1.46 27.49
C PRO A 164 -1.39 -1.60 28.27
N THR A 165 -1.36 -1.03 29.47
CA THR A 165 -0.24 -1.26 30.39
C THR A 165 -0.20 -2.74 30.74
N ALA A 166 0.87 -3.43 30.38
CA ALA A 166 1.19 -4.76 30.91
C ALA A 166 1.51 -4.67 32.41
#